data_AF-A0A7C0U450-F1
#
_entry.id   AF-A0A7C0U450-F1
#
_cell.length_a   1.000
_cell.length_b   1.000
_cell.length_c   1.000
_cell.angle_alpha   90.00
_cell.angle_beta   90.00
_cell.angle_gamma   90.00
#
_symmetry.space_group_name_H-M   'P 1'
#
loop_
_entity.id
_entity.type
_entity.pdbx_description
1 polymer ?
#
loop_
_entity_poly.entity_id
_entity_poly.type
_entity_poly.pdbx_seq_one_letter_code
_entity_poly.pdbx_strand_id
1 'polypeptide(L)'
;MKKITIANILTPREEVLQGTFQGVIQTHKVEAKESRLENNPEEFLQITYPSSAIKRALEKIEEKLSGKSHQGAFLLLGPYGAGKSHSLITLYHLFNNPPLAKNWGRK
;
A
#
# COMPACT_ATOMS: atom_id res chain seq x y z
N MET A 1 21.37 -31.49 0.81
CA MET A 1 20.06 -30.78 0.88
C MET A 1 19.88 -29.97 -0.40
N LYS A 2 18.72 -30.03 -1.06
CA LYS A 2 18.45 -29.26 -2.30
C LYS A 2 18.32 -27.78 -1.94
N LYS A 3 19.12 -26.91 -2.57
CA LYS A 3 19.14 -25.47 -2.28
C LYS A 3 17.82 -24.84 -2.76
N ILE A 4 17.00 -24.35 -1.83
CA ILE A 4 15.79 -23.57 -2.17
C ILE A 4 16.25 -22.18 -2.63
N THR A 5 15.77 -21.74 -3.78
CA THR A 5 15.99 -20.39 -4.31
C THR A 5 14.69 -19.60 -4.30
N ILE A 6 14.78 -18.28 -4.42
CA ILE A 6 13.60 -17.40 -4.51
C ILE A 6 12.67 -17.81 -5.67
N ALA A 7 13.25 -18.21 -6.80
CA ALA A 7 12.50 -18.68 -7.96
C ALA A 7 11.65 -19.94 -7.69
N ASN A 8 11.97 -20.70 -6.63
CA ASN A 8 11.20 -21.89 -6.25
C ASN A 8 10.00 -21.56 -5.35
N ILE A 9 9.91 -20.35 -4.81
CA ILE A 9 8.91 -19.96 -3.79
C ILE A 9 8.04 -18.78 -4.21
N LEU A 10 8.42 -18.03 -5.24
CA LEU A 10 7.70 -16.87 -5.71
C LEU A 10 7.54 -16.91 -7.23
N THR A 11 6.33 -16.64 -7.69
CA THR A 11 6.02 -16.40 -9.10
C THR A 11 5.95 -14.90 -9.31
N PRO A 12 6.87 -14.28 -10.08
CA PRO A 12 6.77 -12.87 -10.44
C PRO A 12 5.50 -12.61 -11.25
N ARG A 13 4.97 -11.38 -11.15
CA ARG A 13 3.87 -10.96 -12.03
C ARG A 13 4.39 -10.67 -13.43
N GLU A 14 3.50 -10.82 -14.41
CA GLU A 14 3.85 -10.69 -15.83
C GLU A 14 4.42 -9.31 -16.16
N GLU A 15 3.85 -8.23 -15.60
CA GLU A 15 4.32 -6.87 -15.84
C GLU A 15 5.72 -6.59 -15.27
N VAL A 16 6.15 -7.37 -14.28
CA VAL A 16 7.51 -7.29 -13.72
C VAL A 16 8.49 -7.96 -14.68
N LEU A 17 8.11 -9.11 -15.26
CA LEU A 17 8.93 -9.84 -16.24
C LEU A 17 9.09 -9.04 -17.55
N GLN A 18 8.02 -8.35 -17.97
CA GLN A 18 8.01 -7.54 -19.20
C GLN A 18 8.61 -6.15 -19.01
N GLY A 19 8.89 -5.71 -17.78
CA GLY A 19 9.39 -4.37 -17.50
C GLY A 19 8.37 -3.26 -17.76
N THR A 20 7.09 -3.58 -17.80
CA THR A 20 5.98 -2.66 -18.10
C THR A 20 5.32 -2.09 -16.84
N PHE A 21 5.79 -2.48 -15.65
CA PHE A 21 5.24 -2.00 -14.39
C PHE A 21 5.50 -0.50 -14.16
N GLN A 22 4.54 0.16 -13.51
CA GLN A 22 4.67 1.56 -13.13
C GLN A 22 5.57 1.71 -11.87
N GLY A 23 6.83 2.08 -12.08
CA GLY A 23 7.81 2.23 -10.98
C GLY A 23 7.69 3.52 -10.16
N VAL A 24 7.02 4.54 -10.69
CA VAL A 24 6.85 5.83 -10.00
C VAL A 24 5.37 6.12 -9.81
N ILE A 25 5.00 6.33 -8.55
CA ILE A 25 3.66 6.75 -8.15
C ILE A 25 3.62 8.25 -7.88
N GLN A 26 2.51 8.88 -8.22
CA GLN A 26 2.28 10.31 -8.09
C GLN A 26 1.02 10.53 -7.27
N THR A 27 1.15 11.05 -6.04
CA THR A 27 0.03 11.19 -5.10
C THR A 27 -1.12 12.03 -5.66
N HIS A 28 -0.81 13.07 -6.43
CA HIS A 28 -1.82 13.94 -7.06
C HIS A 28 -2.61 13.26 -8.19
N LYS A 29 -2.25 12.03 -8.57
CA LYS A 29 -2.94 11.24 -9.61
C LYS A 29 -3.99 10.27 -9.05
N VAL A 30 -4.19 10.23 -7.73
CA VAL A 30 -5.19 9.36 -7.09
C VAL A 30 -6.64 9.64 -7.54
N GLU A 31 -6.92 10.85 -8.02
CA GLU A 31 -8.23 11.27 -8.57
C GLU A 31 -8.15 11.63 -10.06
N ALA A 32 -7.10 11.19 -10.76
CA ALA A 32 -6.95 11.47 -12.18
C ALA A 32 -8.08 10.84 -13.01
N LYS A 33 -8.45 11.47 -14.12
CA LYS A 33 -9.47 10.93 -15.04
C LYS A 33 -8.94 9.82 -15.92
N GLU A 34 -7.65 9.90 -16.29
CA GLU A 34 -6.99 8.82 -17.02
C GLU A 34 -6.80 7.58 -16.14
N SER A 35 -6.89 6.38 -16.72
CA SER A 35 -6.65 5.13 -15.98
C SER A 35 -5.20 5.05 -15.52
N ARG A 36 -4.99 4.85 -14.21
CA ARG A 36 -3.66 4.74 -13.60
C ARG A 36 -3.66 3.77 -12.44
N LEU A 37 -2.48 3.27 -12.08
CA LEU A 37 -2.33 2.44 -10.89
C LEU A 37 -2.80 3.18 -9.62
N GLU A 38 -2.51 4.48 -9.49
CA GLU A 38 -2.86 5.26 -8.31
C GLU A 38 -4.35 5.42 -8.07
N ASN A 39 -5.20 5.41 -9.12
CA ASN A 39 -6.64 5.61 -9.00
C ASN A 39 -7.45 4.31 -9.08
N ASN A 40 -6.80 3.16 -9.29
CA ASN A 40 -7.43 1.85 -9.22
C ASN A 40 -7.18 1.21 -7.83
N PRO A 41 -8.16 1.24 -6.91
CA PRO A 41 -7.95 0.74 -5.55
C PRO A 41 -7.66 -0.77 -5.49
N GLU A 42 -8.23 -1.56 -6.40
CA GLU A 42 -8.10 -3.02 -6.43
C GLU A 42 -6.69 -3.42 -6.84
N GLU A 43 -6.21 -2.88 -7.98
CA GLU A 43 -4.85 -3.10 -8.46
C GLU A 43 -3.83 -2.57 -7.45
N PHE A 44 -4.05 -1.35 -6.93
CA PHE A 44 -3.12 -0.73 -5.99
C PHE A 44 -2.98 -1.57 -4.71
N LEU A 45 -4.07 -2.01 -4.11
CA LEU A 45 -4.02 -2.84 -2.91
C LEU A 45 -3.48 -4.25 -3.19
N GLN A 46 -3.74 -4.82 -4.37
CA GLN A 46 -3.17 -6.11 -4.77
C GLN A 46 -1.64 -6.09 -4.82
N ILE A 47 -1.04 -4.97 -5.23
CA ILE A 47 0.42 -4.83 -5.24
C ILE A 47 1.01 -4.34 -3.92
N THR A 48 0.17 -4.09 -2.91
CA THR A 48 0.60 -3.52 -1.63
C THR A 48 0.72 -4.60 -0.57
N TYR A 49 1.92 -4.74 -0.01
CA TYR A 49 2.16 -5.56 1.18
C TYR A 49 1.81 -4.78 2.46
N PRO A 50 1.06 -5.36 3.42
CA PRO A 50 0.72 -4.72 4.70
C PRO A 50 1.94 -4.61 5.62
N SER A 51 2.83 -3.68 5.30
CA SER A 51 4.07 -3.45 6.04
C SER A 51 3.79 -2.97 7.48
N SER A 52 4.79 -3.11 8.35
CA SER A 52 4.71 -2.59 9.73
C SER A 52 4.42 -1.09 9.78
N ALA A 53 4.91 -0.32 8.80
CA ALA A 53 4.64 1.12 8.71
C ALA A 53 3.15 1.40 8.46
N ILE A 54 2.51 0.67 7.54
CA ILE A 54 1.07 0.82 7.25
C ILE A 54 0.24 0.37 8.45
N LYS A 55 0.57 -0.77 9.05
CA LYS A 55 -0.09 -1.27 10.28
C LYS A 55 0.00 -0.24 11.41
N ARG A 56 1.18 0.32 11.64
CA ARG A 56 1.40 1.34 12.66
C ARG A 56 0.61 2.62 12.40
N ALA A 57 0.47 3.04 11.14
CA ALA A 57 -0.36 4.19 10.78
C ALA A 57 -1.84 3.92 11.10
N LEU A 58 -2.36 2.74 10.74
CA LEU A 58 -3.74 2.34 11.06
C LEU A 58 -3.99 2.26 12.57
N GLU A 59 -3.05 1.70 13.33
CA GLU A 59 -3.12 1.68 14.81
C GLU A 59 -3.21 3.10 15.37
N LYS A 60 -2.38 4.04 14.90
CA LYS A 60 -2.41 5.43 15.38
C LYS A 60 -3.71 6.15 15.04
N ILE A 61 -4.28 5.83 13.88
CA ILE A 61 -5.60 6.34 13.50
C ILE A 61 -6.67 5.75 14.42
N GLU A 62 -6.64 4.45 14.69
CA GLU A 62 -7.58 3.81 15.64
C GLU A 62 -7.48 4.42 17.03
N GLU A 63 -6.27 4.55 17.58
CA GLU A 63 -6.05 5.15 18.90
C GLU A 63 -6.63 6.58 18.98
N LYS A 64 -6.52 7.36 17.91
CA LYS A 64 -7.08 8.72 17.83
C LYS A 64 -8.60 8.69 17.77
N LEU A 65 -9.17 7.89 16.87
CA LEU A 65 -10.62 7.82 16.66
C LEU A 65 -11.35 7.18 17.86
N SER A 66 -10.69 6.28 18.59
CA SER A 66 -11.23 5.65 19.79
C SER A 66 -11.05 6.49 21.07
N GLY A 67 -10.40 7.66 20.98
CA GLY A 67 -10.09 8.52 22.13
C GLY A 67 -8.98 8.01 23.05
N LYS A 68 -8.26 6.94 22.70
CA LYS A 68 -7.08 6.45 23.46
C LYS A 68 -5.90 7.42 23.37
N SER A 69 -5.83 8.20 22.29
CA SER A 69 -4.79 9.18 22.05
C SER A 69 -5.37 10.50 21.53
N HIS A 70 -4.78 11.61 21.99
CA HIS A 70 -5.11 12.94 21.47
C HIS A 70 -4.27 13.32 20.24
N GLN A 71 -3.22 12.55 19.93
CA GLN A 71 -2.32 12.79 18.82
C GLN A 71 -3.06 12.74 17.48
N GLY A 72 -3.18 13.89 16.80
CA GLY A 72 -3.90 14.01 15.52
C GLY A 72 -3.03 13.93 14.27
N ALA A 73 -1.71 13.80 14.43
CA ALA A 73 -0.76 13.74 13.33
C ALA A 73 0.20 12.56 13.49
N PHE A 74 0.53 11.92 12.38
CA PHE A 74 1.60 10.91 12.31
C PHE A 74 2.50 11.24 11.12
N LEU A 75 3.79 10.92 11.27
CA LEU A 75 4.79 11.26 10.27
C LEU A 75 5.25 10.00 9.55
N LEU A 76 5.12 9.99 8.22
CA LEU A 76 5.68 8.96 7.36
C LEU A 76 7.14 9.30 7.06
N LEU A 77 8.06 8.86 7.92
CA LEU A 77 9.50 9.07 7.77
C LEU A 77 10.17 7.94 6.98
N GLY A 78 11.16 8.30 6.17
CA GLY A 78 12.02 7.32 5.49
C GLY A 78 12.78 7.95 4.31
N PRO A 79 13.85 7.28 3.83
CA PRO A 79 14.63 7.75 2.68
C PRO A 79 13.80 7.77 1.37
N TYR A 80 14.40 8.29 0.31
CA TYR A 80 13.83 8.17 -1.04
C TYR A 80 13.58 6.69 -1.38
N GLY A 81 12.46 6.38 -2.02
CA GLY A 81 12.07 4.99 -2.32
C GLY A 81 11.49 4.19 -1.15
N ALA A 82 11.43 4.73 0.07
CA ALA A 82 10.90 4.00 1.24
C ALA A 82 9.36 3.77 1.24
N GLY A 83 8.65 4.09 0.16
CA GLY A 83 7.21 3.84 0.04
C GLY A 83 6.31 4.80 0.83
N LYS A 84 6.77 6.01 1.17
CA LYS A 84 5.96 7.02 1.88
C LYS A 84 4.68 7.40 1.12
N SER A 85 4.84 7.81 -0.14
CA SER A 85 3.71 8.11 -1.04
C SER A 85 2.81 6.89 -1.25
N HIS A 86 3.41 5.70 -1.32
CA HIS A 86 2.68 4.44 -1.50
C HIS A 86 1.79 4.14 -0.30
N SER A 87 2.34 4.32 0.90
CA SER A 87 1.62 4.16 2.16
C SER A 87 0.48 5.17 2.27
N LEU A 88 0.69 6.42 1.84
CA LEU A 88 -0.35 7.44 1.84
C LEU A 88 -1.52 7.08 0.92
N ILE A 89 -1.24 6.67 -0.33
CA ILE A 89 -2.29 6.23 -1.28
C ILE A 89 -2.98 4.95 -0.78
N THR A 90 -2.22 4.04 -0.15
CA THR A 90 -2.80 2.85 0.49
C THR A 90 -3.86 3.26 1.51
N LEU A 91 -3.51 4.14 2.44
CA LEU A 91 -4.45 4.63 3.46
C LEU A 91 -5.67 5.29 2.80
N TYR A 92 -5.47 6.14 1.78
CA TYR A 92 -6.56 6.74 1.02
C TYR A 92 -7.53 5.67 0.47
N HIS A 93 -7.02 4.63 -0.18
CA HIS A 93 -7.87 3.58 -0.74
C HIS A 93 -8.58 2.75 0.33
N LEU A 94 -7.91 2.46 1.45
CA LEU A 94 -8.52 1.72 2.56
C LEU A 94 -9.72 2.46 3.17
N PHE A 95 -9.60 3.78 3.38
CA PHE A 95 -10.68 4.57 3.96
C PHE A 95 -11.81 4.89 2.97
N ASN A 96 -11.49 5.06 1.69
CA ASN A 96 -12.51 5.32 0.65
C ASN A 96 -13.20 4.04 0.15
N ASN A 97 -12.63 2.85 0.39
CA ASN A 97 -13.20 1.58 -0.07
C ASN A 97 -13.31 0.53 1.07
N PRO A 98 -14.23 0.70 2.05
CA PRO A 98 -14.31 -0.18 3.21
C PRO A 98 -14.50 -1.69 2.91
N PRO A 99 -15.30 -2.11 1.91
CA PRO A 99 -15.42 -3.52 1.55
C PRO A 99 -14.08 -4.11 1.09
N LEU A 100 -13.35 -3.36 0.26
CA LEU A 100 -12.05 -3.77 -0.25
C LEU A 100 -10.99 -3.81 0.85
N ALA A 101 -11.00 -2.81 1.74
CA ALA A 101 -10.13 -2.75 2.91
C ALA A 101 -10.31 -3.98 3.83
N LYS A 102 -11.57 -4.36 4.10
CA LYS A 102 -11.89 -5.54 4.90
C LYS A 102 -11.36 -6.83 4.27
N ASN A 103 -11.42 -6.95 2.95
CA ASN A 103 -10.90 -8.12 2.23
C ASN A 103 -9.38 -8.14 2.19
N TRP A 104 -8.74 -6.99 1.97
CA TRP A 104 -7.28 -6.88 1.95
C TRP A 104 -6.65 -7.17 3.31
N GLY A 105 -7.23 -6.66 4.40
CA GLY A 105 -6.73 -6.89 5.76
C GLY A 105 -6.89 -8.31 6.31
N ARG A 106 -7.57 -9.20 5.58
CA ARG A 106 -7.68 -10.64 5.91
C ARG A 106 -6.57 -11.49 5.29
N LYS A 107 -5.81 -10.92 4.35
CA LYS A 107 -4.63 -11.56 3.75
C LYS A 107 -3.44 -11.44 4.68
#